data_AF-A0A2N9ELK4-F1
#
_entry.id   AF-A0A2N9ELK4-F1
#
_cell.length_a   1.000
_cell.length_b   1.000
_cell.length_c   1.000
_cell.angle_alpha   90.00
_cell.angle_beta   90.00
_cell.angle_gamma   90.00
#
_symmetry.space_group_name_H-M   'P 1'
#
loop_
_entity.id
_entity.type
_entity.pdbx_description
1 polymer ?
#
loop_
_entity_poly.entity_id
_entity_poly.type
_entity_poly.pdbx_seq_one_letter_code
_entity_poly.pdbx_strand_id
1 'polypeptide(L)'
;MDLSLLRKINKWVSRTSDVGRDHLRHVCLSCIVHYGQVKLNLPLLRAASNFWDHTRHVFLFNRCELCPMMEEFGAIMGLSNFNHILLPPKHADIVPLLDEVLSIPYRLGSSWSKNDGFDLHALIDHFSEVVDEECYPEALVVAVLVSFFLTGDFSEVDVVVLDAVSRMDKENPIPMILGETLNGLDELKESMCPYYEGSPLLFQIWLYEYFALITAPEKHPLDY
;
A
#
# COMPACT_ATOMS: atom_id res chain seq x y z
N MET A 1 7.51 3.22 11.49
CA MET A 1 6.84 4.20 10.61
C MET A 1 7.49 5.57 10.75
N ASP A 2 8.25 6.00 9.73
CA ASP A 2 8.80 7.35 9.64
C ASP A 2 7.68 8.36 9.35
N LEU A 3 7.27 9.09 10.40
CA LEU A 3 6.22 10.11 10.31
C LEU A 3 6.62 11.31 9.44
N SER A 4 7.92 11.56 9.24
CA SER A 4 8.39 12.68 8.42
C SER A 4 8.22 12.38 6.94
N LEU A 5 8.56 11.16 6.52
CA LEU A 5 8.38 10.70 5.15
C LEU A 5 6.90 10.60 4.78
N LEU A 6 6.09 9.99 5.65
CA LEU A 6 4.64 9.90 5.42
C LEU A 6 3.98 11.27 5.29
N ARG A 7 4.46 12.30 6.00
CA ARG A 7 3.99 13.69 5.84
C ARG A 7 4.40 14.28 4.49
N LYS A 8 5.63 14.03 4.01
CA LYS A 8 6.07 14.46 2.67
C LYS A 8 5.19 13.83 1.60
N ILE A 9 4.89 12.54 1.71
CA ILE A 9 4.07 11.81 0.74
C ILE A 9 2.62 12.29 0.78
N ASN A 10 2.03 12.49 1.96
CA ASN A 10 0.70 13.09 2.07
C ASN A 10 0.63 14.47 1.41
N LYS A 11 1.67 15.29 1.60
CA LYS A 11 1.78 16.60 0.94
C LYS A 11 1.89 16.44 -0.58
N TRP A 12 2.66 15.46 -1.06
CA TRP A 12 2.80 15.16 -2.48
C TRP A 12 1.44 14.72 -3.08
N VAL A 13 0.78 13.73 -2.50
CA VAL A 13 -0.55 13.22 -2.91
C VAL A 13 -1.59 14.36 -2.93
N SER A 14 -1.57 15.26 -1.94
CA SER A 14 -2.50 16.40 -1.90
C SER A 14 -2.29 17.43 -3.02
N ARG A 15 -1.10 17.44 -3.62
CA ARG A 15 -0.70 18.36 -4.69
C ARG A 15 -0.68 17.70 -6.07
N THR A 16 -1.00 16.41 -6.14
CA THR A 16 -1.01 15.67 -7.40
C THR A 16 -1.94 16.31 -8.42
N SER A 17 -1.44 16.44 -9.65
CA SER A 17 -2.16 16.92 -10.83
C SER A 17 -3.31 16.00 -11.22
N ASP A 18 -4.20 16.44 -12.10
CA ASP A 18 -5.28 15.60 -12.61
C ASP A 18 -4.74 14.34 -13.30
N VAL A 19 -3.62 14.45 -14.02
CA VAL A 19 -2.91 13.31 -14.64
C VAL A 19 -2.50 12.27 -13.61
N GLY A 20 -1.86 12.68 -12.53
CA GLY A 20 -1.44 11.73 -11.48
C GLY A 20 -2.63 11.10 -10.75
N ARG A 21 -3.73 11.83 -10.57
CA ARG A 21 -4.96 11.27 -9.98
C ARG A 21 -5.64 10.26 -10.90
N ASP A 22 -5.70 10.56 -12.19
CA ASP A 22 -6.23 9.66 -13.21
C ASP A 22 -5.39 8.39 -13.31
N HIS A 23 -4.07 8.51 -13.23
CA HIS A 23 -3.17 7.36 -13.20
C HIS A 23 -3.36 6.52 -11.93
N LEU A 24 -3.43 7.13 -10.73
CA LEU A 24 -3.78 6.41 -9.50
C LEU A 24 -5.15 5.70 -9.59
N ARG A 25 -6.10 6.27 -10.32
CA ARG A 25 -7.40 5.63 -10.57
C ARG A 25 -7.25 4.42 -11.49
N HIS A 26 -6.43 4.54 -12.53
CA HIS A 26 -6.14 3.45 -13.47
C HIS A 26 -5.52 2.24 -12.76
N VAL A 27 -4.54 2.48 -11.87
CA VAL A 27 -3.86 1.43 -11.10
C VAL A 27 -4.56 1.08 -9.77
N CYS A 28 -5.82 1.49 -9.60
CA CYS A 28 -6.66 1.11 -8.45
C CYS A 28 -6.19 1.62 -7.07
N LEU A 29 -5.34 2.65 -6.99
CA LEU A 29 -4.84 3.25 -5.74
C LEU A 29 -5.48 4.61 -5.40
N SER A 30 -6.40 5.12 -6.23
CA SER A 30 -7.05 6.44 -6.02
C SER A 30 -7.82 6.60 -4.71
N CYS A 31 -8.19 5.49 -4.06
CA CYS A 31 -8.85 5.48 -2.77
C CYS A 31 -8.03 6.21 -1.68
N ILE A 32 -6.71 6.32 -1.84
CA ILE A 32 -5.84 7.03 -0.91
C ILE A 32 -6.16 8.53 -0.80
N VAL A 33 -6.74 9.12 -1.83
CA VAL A 33 -7.20 10.52 -1.81
C VAL A 33 -8.31 10.71 -0.77
N HIS A 34 -9.11 9.67 -0.51
CA HIS A 34 -10.25 9.72 0.39
C HIS A 34 -9.87 9.46 1.85
N TYR A 35 -9.02 8.45 2.09
CA TYR A 35 -8.70 8.01 3.45
C TYR A 35 -7.22 8.04 3.83
N GLY A 36 -6.31 8.53 2.98
CA GLY A 36 -4.90 8.72 3.35
C GLY A 36 -4.68 9.69 4.51
N GLN A 37 -5.69 10.53 4.82
CA GLN A 37 -5.71 11.43 5.97
C GLN A 37 -6.31 10.81 7.24
N VAL A 38 -6.90 9.61 7.14
CA VAL A 38 -7.48 8.93 8.30
C VAL A 38 -6.35 8.60 9.28
N LYS A 39 -6.51 9.06 10.51
CA LYS A 39 -5.55 8.79 11.57
C LYS A 39 -5.63 7.31 11.95
N LEU A 40 -4.49 6.62 11.93
CA LEU A 40 -4.39 5.26 12.46
C LEU A 40 -4.69 5.24 13.96
N ASN A 41 -5.66 4.43 14.35
CA ASN A 41 -6.01 4.04 15.70
C ASN A 41 -5.13 2.86 16.11
N LEU A 42 -3.85 3.16 16.39
CA LEU A 42 -2.87 2.16 16.83
C LEU A 42 -3.34 1.35 18.05
N PRO A 43 -4.04 1.92 19.06
CA PRO A 43 -4.62 1.12 20.14
C PRO A 43 -5.61 0.05 19.66
N LEU A 44 -6.51 0.38 18.72
CA LEU A 44 -7.45 -0.59 18.15
C LEU A 44 -6.71 -1.70 17.41
N LEU A 45 -5.80 -1.32 16.51
CA LEU A 45 -5.00 -2.29 15.74
C LEU A 45 -4.29 -3.25 16.68
N ARG A 46 -3.53 -2.72 17.65
CA ARG A 46 -2.83 -3.51 18.67
C ARG A 46 -3.77 -4.38 19.51
N ALA A 47 -4.97 -3.92 19.81
CA ALA A 47 -5.96 -4.73 20.50
C ALA A 47 -6.45 -5.89 19.63
N ALA A 48 -6.72 -5.64 18.34
CA ALA A 48 -7.16 -6.63 17.38
C ALA A 48 -6.09 -7.71 17.13
N SER A 49 -4.81 -7.34 16.99
CA SER A 49 -3.72 -8.31 16.79
C SER A 49 -3.54 -9.31 17.92
N ASN A 50 -4.00 -9.00 19.14
CA ASN A 50 -3.98 -9.97 20.23
C ASN A 50 -4.86 -11.20 19.94
N PHE A 51 -5.89 -11.03 19.11
CA PHE A 51 -6.80 -12.09 18.69
C PHE A 51 -6.34 -12.81 17.43
N TRP A 52 -5.23 -12.39 16.80
CA TRP A 52 -4.67 -13.08 15.65
C TRP A 52 -4.05 -14.43 16.06
N ASP A 53 -4.46 -15.48 15.35
CA ASP A 53 -3.88 -16.82 15.39
C ASP A 53 -3.03 -17.04 14.13
N HIS A 54 -1.73 -16.76 14.26
CA HIS A 54 -0.73 -16.93 13.21
C HIS A 54 -0.57 -18.36 12.69
N THR A 55 -1.00 -19.40 13.44
CA THR A 55 -0.93 -20.79 12.93
C THR A 55 -2.06 -21.08 11.95
N ARG A 56 -3.20 -20.41 12.13
CA ARG A 56 -4.42 -20.61 11.32
C ARG A 56 -4.69 -19.46 10.36
N HIS A 57 -3.94 -18.37 10.47
CA HIS A 57 -4.09 -17.12 9.75
C HIS A 57 -5.53 -16.56 9.84
N VAL A 58 -6.09 -16.55 11.06
CA VAL A 58 -7.42 -16.01 11.35
C VAL A 58 -7.44 -15.26 12.68
N PHE A 59 -8.35 -14.31 12.82
CA PHE A 59 -8.74 -13.74 14.10
C PHE A 59 -9.72 -14.67 14.83
N LEU A 60 -9.46 -14.87 16.12
CA LEU A 60 -10.29 -15.66 17.02
C LEU A 60 -11.02 -14.76 18.02
N PHE A 61 -12.22 -14.32 17.67
CA PHE A 61 -13.11 -13.63 18.60
C PHE A 61 -14.06 -14.63 19.25
N ASN A 62 -13.70 -15.08 20.45
CA ASN A 62 -14.41 -16.14 21.17
C ASN A 62 -14.46 -17.46 20.37
N ARG A 63 -15.60 -17.80 19.76
CA ARG A 63 -15.78 -19.00 18.91
C ARG A 63 -15.93 -18.69 17.43
N CYS A 64 -15.77 -17.42 17.04
CA CYS A 64 -15.88 -16.99 15.65
C CYS A 64 -14.49 -16.78 15.07
N GLU A 65 -14.27 -17.39 13.92
CA GLU A 65 -13.08 -17.19 13.09
C GLU A 65 -13.39 -16.12 12.05
N LEU A 66 -12.44 -15.22 11.86
CA LEU A 66 -12.59 -14.11 10.92
C LEU A 66 -11.25 -13.84 10.24
N CYS A 67 -11.27 -13.59 8.94
CA CYS A 67 -10.09 -13.17 8.20
C CYS A 67 -10.54 -12.24 7.07
N PRO A 68 -9.84 -11.13 6.81
CA PRO A 68 -10.17 -10.25 5.69
C PRO A 68 -10.04 -11.01 4.36
N MET A 69 -11.02 -10.84 3.49
CA MET A 69 -11.01 -11.43 2.15
C MET A 69 -10.61 -10.40 1.08
N MET A 70 -10.16 -10.88 -0.07
CA MET A 70 -9.81 -10.02 -1.21
C MET A 70 -11.00 -9.17 -1.66
N GLU A 71 -12.21 -9.72 -1.61
CA GLU A 71 -13.45 -9.02 -1.94
C GLU A 71 -13.74 -7.86 -0.98
N GLU A 72 -13.42 -8.02 0.30
CA GLU A 72 -13.65 -6.98 1.32
C GLU A 72 -12.61 -5.86 1.20
N PHE A 73 -11.33 -6.20 1.05
CA PHE A 73 -10.27 -5.21 0.76
C PHE A 73 -10.53 -4.49 -0.57
N GLY A 74 -10.94 -5.25 -1.58
CA GLY A 74 -11.34 -4.70 -2.88
C GLY A 74 -12.51 -3.74 -2.75
N ALA A 75 -13.56 -4.09 -2.00
CA ALA A 75 -14.71 -3.21 -1.76
C ALA A 75 -14.29 -1.88 -1.09
N ILE A 76 -13.42 -1.92 -0.07
CA ILE A 76 -12.86 -0.72 0.57
C ILE A 76 -12.05 0.15 -0.41
N MET A 77 -11.41 -0.48 -1.39
CA MET A 77 -10.67 0.20 -2.46
C MET A 77 -11.53 0.56 -3.68
N GLY A 78 -12.83 0.21 -3.68
CA GLY A 78 -13.75 0.47 -4.79
C GLY A 78 -13.59 -0.48 -5.99
N LEU A 79 -13.06 -1.68 -5.76
CA LEU A 79 -12.76 -2.69 -6.78
C LEU A 79 -13.69 -3.89 -6.65
N SER A 80 -14.15 -4.40 -7.79
CA SER A 80 -15.07 -5.54 -7.86
C SER A 80 -14.62 -6.64 -8.84
N ASN A 81 -13.45 -6.51 -9.47
CA ASN A 81 -12.94 -7.45 -10.47
C ASN A 81 -11.54 -7.96 -10.05
N PHE A 82 -11.40 -9.28 -9.97
CA PHE A 82 -10.20 -9.97 -9.47
C PHE A 82 -9.62 -10.97 -10.50
N ASN A 83 -9.97 -10.86 -11.79
CA ASN A 83 -9.61 -11.83 -12.82
C ASN A 83 -8.11 -11.86 -13.19
N HIS A 84 -7.34 -10.84 -12.80
CA HIS A 84 -5.91 -10.73 -13.07
C HIS A 84 -5.21 -10.38 -11.76
N ILE A 85 -4.58 -11.36 -11.12
CA ILE A 85 -3.93 -11.18 -9.82
C ILE A 85 -2.48 -10.79 -10.02
N LEU A 86 -2.07 -9.70 -9.37
CA LEU A 86 -0.66 -9.33 -9.28
C LEU A 86 0.03 -10.27 -8.27
N LEU A 87 0.87 -11.16 -8.77
CA LEU A 87 1.77 -11.98 -7.96
C LEU A 87 3.17 -11.37 -7.96
N PRO A 88 3.90 -11.41 -6.83
CA PRO A 88 5.27 -10.91 -6.78
C PRO A 88 6.15 -11.69 -7.78
N PRO A 89 7.04 -11.01 -8.51
CA PRO A 89 7.96 -11.65 -9.44
C PRO A 89 9.03 -12.45 -8.68
N LYS A 90 9.75 -13.31 -9.42
CA LYS A 90 10.96 -13.96 -8.91
C LYS A 90 12.17 -13.15 -9.34
N HIS A 91 12.76 -12.41 -8.39
CA HIS A 91 14.04 -11.68 -8.47
C HIS A 91 14.31 -10.92 -9.78
N ALA A 92 14.38 -9.61 -9.68
CA ALA A 92 14.83 -8.74 -10.75
C ALA A 92 15.97 -7.84 -10.25
N ASP A 93 16.91 -7.53 -11.14
CA ASP A 93 17.95 -6.54 -10.82
C ASP A 93 17.30 -5.15 -10.73
N ILE A 94 17.59 -4.44 -9.64
CA ILE A 94 16.90 -3.20 -9.32
C ILE A 94 17.29 -2.02 -10.21
N VAL A 95 18.57 -1.93 -10.60
CA VAL A 95 19.06 -0.79 -11.39
C VAL A 95 18.43 -0.77 -12.80
N PRO A 96 18.31 -1.90 -13.53
CA PRO A 96 17.54 -1.95 -14.76
C PRO A 96 16.06 -1.55 -14.58
N LEU A 97 15.40 -2.00 -13.51
CA LEU A 97 14.00 -1.66 -13.27
C LEU A 97 13.79 -0.18 -12.94
N LEU A 98 14.72 0.45 -12.23
CA LEU A 98 14.68 1.90 -11.98
C LEU A 98 14.78 2.71 -13.28
N ASP A 99 15.58 2.26 -14.24
CA ASP A 99 15.66 2.88 -15.57
C ASP A 99 14.38 2.61 -16.39
N GLU A 100 13.89 1.37 -16.39
CA GLU A 100 12.70 0.97 -17.15
C GLU A 100 11.41 1.64 -16.66
N VAL A 101 11.17 1.65 -15.35
CA VAL A 101 9.91 2.12 -14.76
C VAL A 101 9.93 3.62 -14.48
N LEU A 102 11.08 4.16 -14.07
CA LEU A 102 11.20 5.54 -13.58
C LEU A 102 12.15 6.41 -14.40
N SER A 103 12.71 5.89 -15.52
CA SER A 103 13.72 6.59 -16.33
C SER A 103 14.92 7.10 -15.53
N ILE A 104 15.28 6.41 -14.46
CA ILE A 104 16.40 6.80 -13.59
C ILE A 104 17.72 6.33 -14.21
N PRO A 105 18.64 7.25 -14.55
CA PRO A 105 19.90 6.87 -15.16
C PRO A 105 20.71 5.93 -14.27
N TYR A 106 21.37 4.93 -14.87
CA TYR A 106 22.17 3.91 -14.17
C TYR A 106 23.01 4.42 -12.99
N ARG A 107 23.73 5.54 -13.16
CA ARG A 107 24.57 6.11 -12.08
C ARG A 107 23.75 6.57 -10.87
N LEU A 108 22.61 7.18 -11.11
CA LEU A 108 21.70 7.63 -10.05
C LEU A 108 20.99 6.41 -9.43
N GLY A 109 20.50 5.48 -10.23
CA GLY A 109 19.86 4.25 -9.75
C GLY A 109 20.80 3.39 -8.90
N SER A 110 22.07 3.28 -9.29
CA SER A 110 23.10 2.60 -8.48
C SER A 110 23.33 3.27 -7.12
N SER A 111 23.11 4.58 -7.00
CA SER A 111 23.24 5.29 -5.72
C SER A 111 22.01 5.15 -4.83
N TRP A 112 20.86 4.78 -5.42
CA TRP A 112 19.61 4.54 -4.70
C TRP A 112 19.46 3.08 -4.27
N SER A 113 20.11 2.16 -4.98
CA SER A 113 20.14 0.74 -4.65
C SER A 113 20.81 0.52 -3.28
N LYS A 114 20.10 -0.22 -2.42
CA LYS A 114 20.52 -0.64 -1.08
C LYS A 114 20.16 -2.10 -0.92
N ASN A 115 21.15 -2.97 -0.75
CA ASN A 115 20.95 -4.43 -0.70
C ASN A 115 20.13 -4.91 -1.91
N ASP A 116 18.96 -5.53 -1.67
CA ASP A 116 18.05 -6.02 -2.70
C ASP A 116 16.89 -5.04 -3.01
N GLY A 117 16.92 -3.85 -2.40
CA GLY A 117 15.91 -2.80 -2.53
C GLY A 117 16.45 -1.42 -2.93
N PHE A 118 15.59 -0.40 -2.91
CA PHE A 118 15.94 0.99 -3.21
C PHE A 118 15.52 1.97 -2.12
N ASP A 119 16.17 3.13 -2.09
CA ASP A 119 15.90 4.22 -1.16
C ASP A 119 14.65 5.03 -1.55
N LEU A 120 13.56 4.85 -0.79
CA LEU A 120 12.31 5.60 -1.00
C LEU A 120 12.47 7.10 -0.74
N HIS A 121 13.35 7.51 0.18
CA HIS A 121 13.61 8.92 0.44
C HIS A 121 14.22 9.59 -0.79
N ALA A 122 15.16 8.91 -1.45
CA ALA A 122 15.79 9.41 -2.65
C ALA A 122 14.78 9.56 -3.79
N LEU A 123 13.87 8.59 -3.96
CA LEU A 123 12.77 8.67 -4.94
C LEU A 123 11.87 9.88 -4.65
N ILE A 124 11.41 10.04 -3.42
CA ILE A 124 10.49 11.13 -3.05
C ILE A 124 11.17 12.49 -3.22
N ASP A 125 12.42 12.63 -2.77
CA ASP A 125 13.15 13.89 -2.89
C ASP A 125 13.45 14.24 -4.37
N HIS A 126 13.56 13.25 -5.26
CA HIS A 126 13.71 13.46 -6.70
C HIS A 126 12.43 13.95 -7.37
N PHE A 127 11.31 13.24 -7.17
CA PHE A 127 10.08 13.47 -7.93
C PHE A 127 9.09 14.46 -7.27
N SER A 128 9.13 14.65 -5.96
CA SER A 128 8.07 15.41 -5.25
C SER A 128 8.02 16.91 -5.59
N GLU A 129 9.10 17.48 -6.11
CA GLU A 129 9.20 18.89 -6.50
C GLU A 129 9.11 19.11 -8.03
N VAL A 130 9.07 18.04 -8.85
CA VAL A 130 9.05 18.12 -10.32
C VAL A 130 7.82 17.40 -10.88
N VAL A 131 6.76 18.17 -11.16
CA VAL A 131 5.45 17.63 -11.59
C VAL A 131 5.38 17.33 -13.10
N ASP A 132 6.38 17.75 -13.88
CA ASP A 132 6.38 17.73 -15.35
C ASP A 132 7.30 16.65 -15.95
N GLU A 133 7.76 15.70 -15.12
CA GLU A 133 8.54 14.55 -15.60
C GLU A 133 7.61 13.43 -16.10
N GLU A 134 8.01 12.79 -17.21
CA GLU A 134 7.22 11.74 -17.87
C GLU A 134 6.88 10.58 -16.92
N CYS A 135 7.81 10.21 -16.02
CA CYS A 135 7.65 9.14 -15.03
C CYS A 135 7.11 9.59 -13.66
N TYR A 136 6.63 10.84 -13.55
CA TYR A 136 5.99 11.34 -12.33
C TYR A 136 4.82 10.45 -11.85
N PRO A 137 3.93 9.95 -12.73
CA PRO A 137 2.83 9.10 -12.31
C PRO A 137 3.28 7.78 -11.66
N GLU A 138 4.26 7.09 -12.25
CA GLU A 138 4.80 5.82 -11.76
C GLU A 138 5.50 6.02 -10.41
N ALA A 139 6.30 7.09 -10.27
CA ALA A 139 6.94 7.44 -9.01
C ALA A 139 5.91 7.70 -7.89
N LEU A 140 4.80 8.36 -8.24
CA LEU A 140 3.69 8.58 -7.31
C LEU A 140 3.02 7.26 -6.91
N VAL A 141 2.81 6.34 -7.84
CA VAL A 141 2.25 4.99 -7.56
C VAL A 141 3.16 4.24 -6.60
N VAL A 142 4.46 4.21 -6.84
CA VAL A 142 5.45 3.59 -5.93
C VAL A 142 5.34 4.20 -4.53
N ALA A 143 5.38 5.53 -4.43
CA ALA A 143 5.30 6.22 -3.15
C ALA A 143 4.00 5.91 -2.39
N VAL A 144 2.86 5.89 -3.09
CA VAL A 144 1.55 5.57 -2.50
C VAL A 144 1.47 4.10 -2.07
N LEU A 145 1.86 3.18 -2.95
CA LEU A 145 1.80 1.74 -2.71
C LEU A 145 2.60 1.36 -1.47
N VAL A 146 3.88 1.75 -1.43
CA VAL A 146 4.77 1.44 -0.30
C VAL A 146 4.30 2.09 0.99
N SER A 147 3.81 3.33 0.92
CA SER A 147 3.59 4.11 2.13
C SER A 147 2.29 3.82 2.84
N PHE A 148 1.27 3.39 2.10
CA PHE A 148 -0.07 3.20 2.63
C PHE A 148 -0.58 1.76 2.55
N PHE A 149 -0.02 0.95 1.65
CA PHE A 149 -0.54 -0.38 1.36
C PHE A 149 0.47 -1.50 1.66
N LEU A 150 1.77 -1.24 1.52
CA LEU A 150 2.85 -2.15 1.88
C LEU A 150 3.74 -1.52 2.97
N THR A 151 3.11 -0.80 3.90
CA THR A 151 3.78 0.01 4.92
C THR A 151 4.74 -0.86 5.76
N GLY A 152 6.05 -0.71 5.56
CA GLY A 152 7.11 -1.39 6.33
C GLY A 152 8.21 -0.43 6.78
N ASP A 153 9.47 -0.89 6.80
CA ASP A 153 10.62 0.00 6.88
C ASP A 153 10.75 0.80 5.58
N PHE A 154 10.67 2.13 5.67
CA PHE A 154 10.83 3.01 4.50
C PHE A 154 12.29 3.19 4.06
N SER A 155 13.24 2.61 4.80
CA SER A 155 14.67 2.74 4.54
C SER A 155 15.14 1.90 3.34
N GLU A 156 14.43 0.81 3.04
CA GLU A 156 14.70 -0.13 1.96
C GLU A 156 13.39 -0.67 1.39
N VAL A 157 13.10 -0.37 0.13
CA VAL A 157 11.93 -0.88 -0.59
C VAL A 157 12.34 -2.01 -1.50
N ASP A 158 11.76 -3.18 -1.31
CA ASP A 158 12.04 -4.37 -2.13
C ASP A 158 11.81 -4.08 -3.63
N VAL A 159 12.71 -4.56 -4.47
CA VAL A 159 12.64 -4.47 -5.93
C VAL A 159 11.31 -5.00 -6.51
N VAL A 160 10.67 -5.95 -5.82
CA VAL A 160 9.33 -6.49 -6.15
C VAL A 160 8.31 -5.38 -6.35
N VAL A 161 8.43 -4.25 -5.64
CA VAL A 161 7.51 -3.11 -5.77
C VAL A 161 7.59 -2.46 -7.14
N LEU A 162 8.79 -2.26 -7.70
CA LEU A 162 8.93 -1.60 -9.01
C LEU A 162 8.35 -2.46 -10.13
N ASP A 163 8.60 -3.77 -10.08
CA ASP A 163 8.00 -4.72 -11.01
C ASP A 163 6.48 -4.83 -10.83
N ALA A 164 5.99 -4.76 -9.59
CA ALA A 164 4.56 -4.71 -9.34
C ALA A 164 3.93 -3.49 -10.03
N VAL A 165 4.52 -2.31 -9.87
CA VAL A 165 4.03 -1.06 -10.49
C VAL A 165 3.97 -1.16 -12.02
N SER A 166 4.96 -1.78 -12.68
CA SER A 166 4.96 -1.93 -14.14
C SER A 166 3.81 -2.81 -14.68
N ARG A 167 3.18 -3.61 -13.81
CA ARG A 167 2.09 -4.54 -14.17
C ARG A 167 0.71 -4.12 -13.65
N MET A 168 0.62 -3.14 -12.77
CA MET A 168 -0.63 -2.70 -12.12
C MET A 168 -1.68 -2.11 -13.07
N ASP A 169 -1.30 -1.75 -14.29
CA ASP A 169 -2.25 -1.35 -15.34
C ASP A 169 -3.15 -2.51 -15.82
N LYS A 170 -2.74 -3.75 -15.58
CA LYS A 170 -3.42 -4.97 -16.05
C LYS A 170 -3.74 -5.93 -14.93
N GLU A 171 -3.01 -5.86 -13.83
CA GLU A 171 -3.06 -6.79 -12.72
C GLU A 171 -3.51 -6.09 -11.43
N ASN A 172 -4.36 -6.77 -10.66
CA ASN A 172 -4.98 -6.25 -9.46
C ASN A 172 -4.01 -6.36 -8.26
N PRO A 173 -3.68 -5.25 -7.59
CA PRO A 173 -2.74 -5.25 -6.46
C PRO A 173 -3.31 -5.78 -5.14
N ILE A 174 -4.64 -5.94 -5.02
CA ILE A 174 -5.31 -6.35 -3.77
C ILE A 174 -4.73 -7.63 -3.15
N PRO A 175 -4.47 -8.71 -3.91
CA PRO A 175 -3.98 -9.95 -3.31
C PRO A 175 -2.58 -9.78 -2.70
N MET A 176 -1.73 -8.97 -3.33
CA MET A 176 -0.42 -8.61 -2.78
C MET A 176 -0.57 -7.78 -1.50
N ILE A 177 -1.42 -6.75 -1.50
CA ILE A 177 -1.67 -5.90 -0.33
C ILE A 177 -2.26 -6.70 0.84
N LEU A 178 -3.21 -7.58 0.55
CA LEU A 178 -3.81 -8.47 1.55
C LEU A 178 -2.78 -9.45 2.09
N GLY A 179 -2.03 -10.12 1.22
CA GLY A 179 -0.98 -11.05 1.61
C GLY A 179 0.05 -10.40 2.54
N GLU A 180 0.54 -9.21 2.17
CA GLU A 180 1.48 -8.45 2.99
C GLU A 180 0.90 -8.06 4.36
N THR A 181 -0.39 -7.70 4.39
CA THR A 181 -1.10 -7.36 5.64
C THR A 181 -1.22 -8.58 6.55
N LEU A 182 -1.48 -9.77 6.00
CA LEU A 182 -1.56 -11.02 6.77
C LEU A 182 -0.19 -11.45 7.28
N ASN A 183 0.86 -11.36 6.45
CA ASN A 183 2.24 -11.63 6.85
C ASN A 183 2.66 -10.69 7.99
N GLY A 184 2.36 -9.40 7.89
CA GLY A 184 2.65 -8.42 8.95
C GLY A 184 1.95 -8.73 10.28
N LEU A 185 0.78 -9.36 10.26
CA LEU A 185 0.12 -9.83 11.48
C LEU A 185 0.82 -11.04 12.09
N ASP A 186 1.32 -11.96 11.28
CA ASP A 186 2.12 -13.11 11.73
C ASP A 186 3.41 -12.63 12.41
N GLU A 187 4.16 -11.75 11.74
CA GLU A 187 5.42 -11.22 12.26
C GLU A 187 5.23 -10.43 13.57
N LEU A 188 4.16 -9.64 13.65
CA LEU A 188 3.81 -8.92 14.87
C LEU A 188 3.49 -9.88 16.02
N LYS A 189 2.83 -11.01 15.72
CA LYS A 189 2.47 -12.03 16.72
C LYS A 189 3.70 -12.78 17.22
N GLU A 190 4.62 -13.11 16.32
CA GLU A 190 5.89 -13.77 16.62
C GLU A 190 6.91 -12.83 17.28
N SER A 191 6.57 -11.55 17.46
CA SER A 191 7.46 -10.49 17.97
C SER A 191 8.72 -10.27 17.12
N MET A 192 8.65 -10.61 15.83
CA MET A 192 9.74 -10.41 14.87
C MET A 192 9.81 -8.94 14.42
N CYS A 193 8.65 -8.29 14.30
CA CYS A 193 8.57 -6.89 13.87
C CYS A 193 7.88 -6.01 14.94
N PRO A 194 8.47 -4.87 15.34
CA PRO A 194 7.86 -3.97 16.34
C PRO A 194 6.79 -3.03 15.74
N TYR A 195 6.57 -3.07 14.43
CA TYR A 195 5.56 -2.28 13.72
C TYR A 195 4.64 -3.18 12.90
N TYR A 196 3.55 -2.61 12.38
CA TYR A 196 2.64 -3.31 11.48
C TYR A 196 3.19 -3.22 10.06
N GLU A 197 3.36 -4.37 9.43
CA GLU A 197 3.62 -4.47 7.99
C GLU A 197 2.31 -4.59 7.18
N GLY A 198 2.38 -4.37 5.87
CA GLY A 198 1.22 -4.35 4.97
C GLY A 198 0.38 -3.07 5.08
N SER A 199 -0.96 -3.19 5.07
CA SER A 199 -1.86 -2.03 5.12
C SER A 199 -2.62 -1.90 6.45
N PRO A 200 -2.03 -1.23 7.46
CA PRO A 200 -2.74 -0.88 8.69
C PRO A 200 -4.02 -0.07 8.44
N LEU A 201 -4.05 0.71 7.36
CA LEU A 201 -5.15 1.59 7.01
C LEU A 201 -6.36 0.78 6.51
N LEU A 202 -6.16 -0.10 5.53
CA LEU A 202 -7.23 -0.99 5.06
C LEU A 202 -7.69 -1.93 6.16
N PHE A 203 -6.76 -2.48 6.93
CA PHE A 203 -7.09 -3.36 8.05
C PHE A 203 -7.94 -2.64 9.11
N GLN A 204 -7.61 -1.38 9.43
CA GLN A 204 -8.43 -0.56 10.32
C GLN A 204 -9.84 -0.32 9.76
N ILE A 205 -9.96 0.04 8.48
CA ILE A 205 -11.27 0.31 7.86
C ILE A 205 -12.12 -0.98 7.89
N TRP A 206 -11.52 -2.11 7.54
CA TRP A 206 -12.18 -3.41 7.63
C TRP A 206 -12.65 -3.75 9.05
N LEU A 207 -11.82 -3.52 10.08
CA LEU A 207 -12.24 -3.68 11.48
C LEU A 207 -13.40 -2.76 11.84
N TYR A 208 -13.42 -1.52 11.33
CA TYR A 208 -14.50 -0.59 11.57
C TYR A 208 -15.81 -1.03 10.91
N GLU A 209 -15.76 -1.49 9.66
CA GLU A 209 -16.94 -2.04 8.98
C GLU A 209 -17.45 -3.29 9.70
N TYR A 210 -16.55 -4.22 10.03
CA TYR A 210 -16.92 -5.49 10.64
C TYR A 210 -17.54 -5.32 12.03
N PHE A 211 -16.96 -4.46 12.87
CA PHE A 211 -17.52 -4.17 14.20
C PHE A 211 -18.66 -3.15 14.17
N ALA A 212 -19.10 -2.72 12.98
CA ALA A 212 -20.10 -1.66 12.80
C ALA A 212 -19.76 -0.38 13.59
N LEU A 213 -18.47 -0.06 13.70
CA LEU A 213 -17.96 1.13 14.39
C LEU A 213 -18.04 2.39 13.52
N ILE A 214 -18.37 2.22 12.24
CA ILE A 214 -18.72 3.28 11.30
C ILE A 214 -20.15 3.07 10.81
N THR A 215 -20.91 4.17 10.76
CA THR A 215 -22.27 4.16 10.21
C THR A 215 -22.17 3.96 8.69
N ALA A 216 -22.97 3.05 8.12
CA ALA A 216 -23.02 2.88 6.67
C ALA A 216 -23.32 4.24 6.01
N PRO A 217 -22.62 4.62 4.91
CA PRO A 217 -22.89 5.87 4.23
C PRO A 217 -24.37 5.91 3.81
N GLU A 218 -25.06 7.00 4.16
CA GLU A 218 -26.42 7.23 3.68
C GLU A 218 -26.39 7.26 2.15
N LYS A 219 -27.28 6.50 1.50
CA LYS A 219 -27.39 6.48 0.04
C LYS A 219 -27.51 7.92 -0.47
N HIS A 220 -26.71 8.27 -1.46
CA HIS A 220 -26.78 9.61 -2.04
C HIS A 220 -28.15 9.75 -2.74
N PRO A 221 -28.85 10.89 -2.64
CA PRO A 221 -30.16 11.07 -3.29
C PRO A 221 -30.16 10.94 -4.82
N LEU A 222 -28.98 10.72 -5.43
CA LEU A 222 -28.78 10.56 -6.87
C LEU A 222 -28.61 9.09 -7.28
N ASP A 223 -28.65 8.14 -6.34
CA ASP A 223 -28.55 6.69 -6.61
C ASP A 223 -29.94 6.05 -6.92
N TYR A 224 -30.89 6.85 -7.43
CA TYR A 224 -32.21 6.42 -7.92
C TYR A 224 -32.44 6.80 -9.38
#